data_AF-A0A3C1M2W6-F1
#
_entry.id   AF-A0A3C1M2W6-F1
#
_cell.length_a   1.000
_cell.length_b   1.000
_cell.length_c   1.000
_cell.angle_alpha   90.00
_cell.angle_beta   90.00
_cell.angle_gamma   90.00
#
_symmetry.space_group_name_H-M   'P 1'
#
loop_
_entity.id
_entity.type
_entity.pdbx_description
1 polymer ?
#
loop_
_entity_poly.entity_id
_entity_poly.type
_entity_poly.pdbx_seq_one_letter_code
_entity_poly.pdbx_strand_id
1 'polypeptide(L)'
;MMACGLTLGGLLWSLSTPIPEPRSLTLPAKPGWTQTIAPERWEYRQGQTVVTLTYVPHSDGDALVLLSPTGDRRLTAVGEIGYVVQEEAFLATTCISPRGQGSASRDRMRQNRNRYDLTPSRLGGWLLGRHNLRDWRCLILTVRLPVADSQQLETLLPEWYTWGQQQLAP
;
A
#
# COMPACT_ATOMS: atom_id res chain seq x y z
N MET A 1 -47.67 -46.43 -18.93
CA MET A 1 -47.47 -46.23 -17.48
C MET A 1 -46.01 -46.51 -17.16
N MET A 2 -45.32 -45.49 -16.62
CA MET A 2 -44.31 -45.52 -15.51
C MET A 2 -43.15 -46.53 -15.58
N ALA A 3 -41.90 -46.24 -15.24
CA ALA A 3 -41.17 -45.07 -14.70
C ALA A 3 -39.68 -45.30 -15.09
N CYS A 4 -38.90 -44.34 -15.59
CA CYS A 4 -38.27 -43.18 -14.93
C CYS A 4 -37.49 -43.51 -13.64
N GLY A 5 -36.15 -43.43 -13.72
CA GLY A 5 -35.29 -43.11 -12.58
C GLY A 5 -34.02 -43.96 -12.43
N LEU A 6 -32.87 -43.39 -12.79
CA LEU A 6 -31.68 -43.22 -11.91
C LEU A 6 -30.49 -42.73 -12.75
N THR A 7 -30.29 -41.41 -12.81
CA THR A 7 -29.02 -40.81 -13.21
C THR A 7 -28.26 -40.39 -11.96
N LEU A 8 -27.14 -41.06 -11.70
CA LEU A 8 -26.09 -40.59 -10.79
C LEU A 8 -25.35 -39.43 -11.46
N GLY A 9 -25.96 -38.24 -11.43
CA GLY A 9 -25.39 -37.00 -11.95
C GLY A 9 -24.70 -36.22 -10.83
N GLY A 10 -23.38 -36.09 -10.93
CA GLY A 10 -22.51 -35.54 -9.89
C GLY A 10 -22.84 -34.12 -9.44
N LEU A 11 -22.76 -33.92 -8.12
CA LEU A 11 -22.64 -32.63 -7.47
C LEU A 11 -21.19 -32.44 -7.02
N LEU A 12 -20.27 -32.28 -7.98
CA LEU A 12 -18.96 -31.69 -7.70
C LEU A 12 -19.12 -30.17 -7.74
N TRP A 13 -19.58 -29.59 -6.63
CA TRP A 13 -19.48 -28.14 -6.45
C TRP A 13 -17.99 -27.82 -6.34
N SER A 14 -17.45 -27.16 -7.37
CA SER A 14 -16.10 -26.64 -7.36
C SER A 14 -15.98 -25.60 -6.23
N LEU A 15 -15.41 -26.00 -5.10
CA LEU A 15 -15.13 -25.16 -3.93
C LEU A 15 -13.93 -24.22 -4.17
N SER A 16 -13.77 -23.73 -5.39
CA SER A 16 -12.80 -22.71 -5.74
C SER A 16 -13.53 -21.38 -5.80
N THR A 17 -13.84 -20.78 -4.64
CA THR A 17 -14.16 -19.36 -4.64
C THR A 17 -12.91 -18.62 -5.13
N PRO A 18 -12.98 -17.84 -6.22
CA PRO A 18 -11.83 -17.07 -6.68
C PRO A 18 -11.37 -16.15 -5.54
N ILE A 19 -10.04 -16.02 -5.40
CA ILE A 19 -9.44 -15.05 -4.49
C ILE A 19 -10.07 -13.70 -4.83
N PRO A 20 -10.67 -12.97 -3.87
CA PRO A 20 -11.35 -11.72 -4.17
C PRO A 20 -10.39 -10.77 -4.87
N GLU A 21 -10.88 -10.12 -5.94
CA GLU A 21 -10.13 -9.07 -6.64
C GLU A 21 -9.63 -8.01 -5.64
N PRO A 22 -8.47 -7.38 -5.90
CA PRO A 22 -7.94 -6.37 -5.01
C PRO A 22 -8.98 -5.27 -4.82
N ARG A 23 -9.42 -5.10 -3.57
CA ARG A 23 -10.40 -4.10 -3.17
C ARG A 23 -9.95 -2.73 -3.69
N SER A 24 -10.84 -2.04 -4.42
CA SER A 24 -10.62 -0.65 -4.79
C SER A 24 -10.49 0.17 -3.51
N LEU A 25 -9.46 1.03 -3.46
CA LEU A 25 -9.23 1.94 -2.36
C LEU A 25 -9.84 3.29 -2.72
N THR A 26 -10.58 3.89 -1.79
CA THR A 26 -11.06 5.27 -1.92
C THR A 26 -10.59 6.03 -0.69
N LEU A 27 -9.83 7.10 -0.90
CA LEU A 27 -9.31 7.92 0.19
C LEU A 27 -10.17 9.16 0.43
N PRO A 28 -10.54 9.47 1.68
CA PRO A 28 -11.32 10.65 1.98
C PRO A 28 -10.50 11.93 1.82
N ALA A 29 -11.20 13.06 1.73
CA ALA A 29 -10.58 14.37 1.87
C ALA A 29 -9.99 14.52 3.28
N LYS A 30 -8.87 15.24 3.39
CA LYS A 30 -8.22 15.55 4.66
C LYS A 30 -8.44 17.04 4.99
N PRO A 31 -8.94 17.39 6.19
CA PRO A 31 -9.20 18.79 6.55
C PRO A 31 -7.97 19.68 6.37
N GLY A 32 -8.14 20.85 5.74
CA GLY A 32 -7.05 21.80 5.49
C GLY A 32 -6.19 21.49 4.25
N TRP A 33 -6.54 20.47 3.46
CA TRP A 33 -5.84 20.08 2.25
C TRP A 33 -6.76 20.12 1.03
N THR A 34 -6.26 20.67 -0.08
CA THR A 34 -6.94 20.55 -1.38
C THR A 34 -6.61 19.20 -2.00
N GLN A 35 -7.64 18.42 -2.34
CA GLN A 35 -7.48 17.07 -2.89
C GLN A 35 -7.72 17.05 -4.40
N THR A 36 -6.82 16.39 -5.14
CA THR A 36 -7.02 15.98 -6.53
C THR A 36 -7.01 14.46 -6.61
N ILE A 37 -7.94 13.88 -7.38
CA ILE A 37 -8.17 12.44 -7.45
C ILE A 37 -7.88 11.95 -8.87
N ALA A 38 -7.08 10.89 -8.95
CA ALA A 38 -6.82 10.11 -10.16
C ALA A 38 -6.99 8.60 -9.83
N PRO A 39 -7.07 7.72 -10.84
CA PRO A 39 -7.13 6.28 -10.60
C PRO A 39 -5.94 5.84 -9.73
N GLU A 40 -6.24 5.22 -8.58
CA GLU A 40 -5.28 4.71 -7.60
C GLU A 40 -4.29 5.76 -7.04
N ARG A 41 -4.51 7.05 -7.31
CA ARG A 41 -3.61 8.13 -6.90
C ARG A 41 -4.38 9.32 -6.37
N TRP A 42 -4.00 9.77 -5.19
CA TRP A 42 -4.56 10.95 -4.54
C TRP A 42 -3.46 11.94 -4.24
N GLU A 43 -3.71 13.20 -4.54
CA GLU A 43 -2.78 14.28 -4.27
C GLU A 43 -3.44 15.29 -3.35
N TYR A 44 -2.73 15.65 -2.29
CA TYR A 44 -3.16 16.60 -1.29
C TYR A 44 -2.17 17.76 -1.29
N ARG A 45 -2.67 18.98 -1.43
CA ARG A 45 -1.85 20.20 -1.45
C ARG A 45 -2.19 21.13 -0.30
N GLN A 46 -1.15 21.70 0.29
CA GLN A 46 -1.23 22.79 1.28
C GLN A 46 -0.03 23.72 1.08
N GLY A 47 -0.27 24.90 0.49
CA GLY A 47 0.81 25.80 0.10
C GLY A 47 1.75 25.16 -0.93
N GLN A 48 3.05 25.10 -0.62
CA GLN A 48 4.07 24.44 -1.46
C GLN A 48 4.28 22.95 -1.12
N THR A 49 3.64 22.45 -0.06
CA THR A 49 3.72 21.05 0.35
C THR A 49 2.71 20.21 -0.42
N VAL A 50 3.18 19.11 -0.99
CA VAL A 50 2.37 18.15 -1.73
C VAL A 50 2.56 16.77 -1.14
N VAL A 51 1.46 16.13 -0.77
CA VAL A 51 1.43 14.73 -0.35
C VAL A 51 0.71 13.91 -1.41
N THR A 52 1.40 12.93 -1.96
CA THR A 52 0.84 11.99 -2.93
C THR A 52 0.73 10.61 -2.29
N LEU A 53 -0.44 10.01 -2.43
CA LEU A 53 -0.69 8.62 -2.06
C LEU A 53 -1.00 7.83 -3.33
N THR A 54 -0.24 6.76 -3.58
CA THR A 54 -0.44 5.86 -4.72
C THR A 54 -0.71 4.46 -4.20
N TYR A 55 -1.87 3.91 -4.53
CA TYR A 55 -2.24 2.55 -4.14
C TYR A 55 -1.71 1.55 -5.15
N VAL A 56 -0.99 0.54 -4.66
CA VAL A 56 -0.43 -0.54 -5.46
C VAL A 56 -0.89 -1.86 -4.84
N PRO A 57 -1.89 -2.54 -5.42
CA PRO A 57 -2.48 -3.74 -4.82
C PRO A 57 -1.53 -4.94 -4.78
N HIS A 58 -0.54 -4.97 -5.68
CA HIS A 58 0.47 -6.02 -5.78
C HIS A 58 1.86 -5.39 -5.87
N SER A 59 2.39 -4.98 -4.72
CA SER A 59 3.71 -4.35 -4.63
C SER A 59 4.72 -5.25 -3.91
N ASP A 60 5.96 -5.23 -4.35
CA ASP A 60 7.10 -5.80 -3.63
C ASP A 60 7.60 -4.91 -2.48
N GLY A 61 7.07 -3.69 -2.35
CA GLY A 61 7.41 -2.72 -1.32
C GLY A 61 8.50 -1.72 -1.70
N ASP A 62 8.98 -1.75 -2.94
CA ASP A 62 9.99 -0.78 -3.40
C ASP A 62 9.35 0.57 -3.74
N ALA A 63 9.33 1.49 -2.78
CA ALA A 63 8.83 2.84 -3.00
C ALA A 63 9.89 3.77 -3.62
N LEU A 64 11.18 3.40 -3.53
CA LEU A 64 12.29 4.21 -4.05
C LEU A 64 12.22 4.41 -5.56
N VAL A 65 11.61 3.47 -6.28
CA VAL A 65 11.38 3.58 -7.74
C VAL A 65 10.61 4.85 -8.13
N LEU A 66 9.76 5.39 -7.24
CA LEU A 66 9.03 6.63 -7.50
C LEU A 66 9.90 7.89 -7.39
N LEU A 67 11.01 7.82 -6.65
CA LEU A 67 11.94 8.94 -6.47
C LEU A 67 13.06 8.95 -7.52
N SER A 68 13.40 7.80 -8.11
CA SER A 68 14.38 7.71 -9.20
C SER A 68 13.90 6.72 -10.26
N PRO A 69 12.99 7.14 -11.15
CA PRO A 69 12.50 6.28 -12.23
C PRO A 69 13.60 5.92 -13.25
N THR A 70 14.66 6.73 -13.34
CA THR A 70 15.80 6.54 -14.25
C THR A 70 17.01 5.88 -13.59
N GLY A 71 16.99 5.65 -12.27
CA GLY A 71 18.08 4.99 -11.53
C GLY A 71 19.30 5.87 -11.23
N ASP A 72 19.28 7.15 -11.59
CA ASP A 72 20.37 8.09 -11.29
C ASP A 72 20.22 8.64 -9.85
N ARG A 73 21.31 8.59 -9.07
CA ARG A 73 21.26 8.41 -7.60
C ARG A 73 21.85 9.56 -6.78
N ARG A 74 20.99 10.13 -5.94
CA ARG A 74 21.29 10.52 -4.54
C ARG A 74 20.14 10.14 -3.61
N LEU A 75 19.60 8.93 -3.77
CA LEU A 75 18.59 8.40 -2.85
C LEU A 75 19.26 7.96 -1.55
N THR A 76 18.78 8.44 -0.42
CA THR A 76 19.18 7.93 0.89
C THR A 76 17.99 7.22 1.52
N ALA A 77 18.16 5.95 1.89
CA ALA A 77 17.19 5.21 2.68
C ALA A 77 17.66 5.19 4.13
N VAL A 78 16.84 5.72 5.04
CA VAL A 78 17.10 5.70 6.49
C VAL A 78 15.91 5.02 7.15
N GLY A 79 16.14 3.82 7.69
CA GLY A 79 15.08 3.00 8.27
C GLY A 79 14.01 2.66 7.25
N GLU A 80 12.78 3.11 7.50
CA GLU A 80 11.61 2.80 6.68
C GLU A 80 11.29 3.86 5.61
N ILE A 81 12.15 4.87 5.47
CA ILE A 81 11.90 6.06 4.64
C ILE A 81 13.03 6.22 3.64
N GLY A 82 12.67 6.50 2.40
CA GLY A 82 13.58 6.92 1.34
C GLY A 82 13.44 8.40 1.09
N TYR A 83 14.53 9.12 0.82
CA TYR A 83 14.45 10.52 0.44
C TYR A 83 15.52 10.96 -0.56
N VAL A 84 15.25 12.08 -1.21
CA VAL A 84 16.14 12.76 -2.16
C VAL A 84 15.87 14.26 -2.17
N VAL A 85 16.89 15.05 -2.48
CA VAL A 85 16.75 16.48 -2.74
C VAL A 85 16.89 16.72 -4.24
N GLN A 86 15.88 17.34 -4.85
CA GLN A 86 15.84 17.66 -6.28
C GLN A 86 15.32 19.07 -6.48
N GLU A 87 16.08 19.91 -7.20
CA GLU A 87 15.63 21.24 -7.68
C GLU A 87 14.91 22.04 -6.58
N GLU A 88 15.57 22.18 -5.41
CA GLU A 88 15.08 22.91 -4.23
C GLU A 88 13.87 22.30 -3.50
N ALA A 89 13.46 21.08 -3.86
CA ALA A 89 12.48 20.29 -3.13
C ALA A 89 13.13 19.10 -2.42
N PHE A 90 12.68 18.85 -1.20
CA PHE A 90 12.92 17.61 -0.48
C PHE A 90 11.77 16.64 -0.80
N LEU A 91 12.11 15.43 -1.25
CA LEU A 91 11.15 14.37 -1.50
C LEU A 91 11.41 13.20 -0.56
N ALA A 92 10.40 12.75 0.15
CA ALA A 92 10.43 11.56 0.99
C ALA A 92 9.39 10.56 0.50
N THR A 93 9.69 9.26 0.58
CA THR A 93 8.78 8.18 0.18
C THR A 93 8.82 7.01 1.15
N THR A 94 7.69 6.33 1.31
CA THR A 94 7.60 5.05 2.01
C THR A 94 6.38 4.26 1.53
N CYS A 95 6.49 2.94 1.49
CA CYS A 95 5.34 2.07 1.29
C CYS A 95 4.65 1.82 2.64
N ILE A 96 3.40 2.26 2.79
CA ILE A 96 2.58 1.93 3.96
C ILE A 96 1.97 0.54 3.73
N SER A 97 2.20 -0.38 4.67
CA SER A 97 1.56 -1.69 4.71
C SER A 97 0.28 -1.66 5.54
N PRO A 98 -0.73 -2.50 5.22
CA PRO A 98 -1.95 -2.64 6.03
C PRO A 98 -1.70 -3.02 7.49
N ARG A 99 -0.54 -3.64 7.76
CA ARG A 99 -0.15 -4.11 9.09
C ARG A 99 1.34 -3.87 9.32
N GLY A 100 1.69 -3.58 10.57
CA GLY A 100 3.07 -3.41 10.98
C GLY A 100 3.73 -2.17 10.39
N GLN A 101 5.04 -2.28 10.18
CA GLN A 101 5.86 -1.20 9.67
C GLN A 101 5.95 -1.24 8.14
N GLY A 102 5.75 -0.09 7.53
CA GLY A 102 6.01 0.18 6.13
C GLY A 102 7.52 0.25 5.86
N SER A 103 7.90 0.50 4.61
CA SER A 103 9.30 0.66 4.22
C SER A 103 9.43 1.28 2.84
N ALA A 104 10.49 2.01 2.58
CA ALA A 104 10.84 2.41 1.22
C ALA A 104 11.57 1.32 0.43
N SER A 105 12.18 0.34 1.11
CA SER A 105 13.00 -0.72 0.52
C SER A 105 12.24 -2.04 0.42
N ARG A 106 12.40 -2.72 -0.72
CA ARG A 106 11.87 -4.07 -0.98
C ARG A 106 12.27 -5.08 0.09
N ASP A 107 13.56 -5.16 0.43
CA ASP A 107 14.07 -6.19 1.33
C ASP A 107 13.50 -6.02 2.74
N ARG A 108 13.38 -4.76 3.17
CA ARG A 108 12.86 -4.41 4.48
C ARG A 108 11.35 -4.61 4.55
N MET A 109 10.61 -4.24 3.50
CA MET A 109 9.18 -4.58 3.39
C MET A 109 8.96 -6.10 3.45
N ARG A 110 9.79 -6.89 2.75
CA ARG A 110 9.70 -8.36 2.81
C ARG A 110 9.89 -8.89 4.22
N GLN A 111 10.85 -8.36 4.98
CA GLN A 111 11.06 -8.71 6.38
C GLN A 111 9.85 -8.32 7.25
N ASN A 112 9.31 -7.11 7.06
CA ASN A 112 8.16 -6.63 7.82
C ASN A 112 6.91 -7.49 7.56
N ARG A 113 6.62 -7.83 6.30
CA ARG A 113 5.50 -8.73 5.94
C ARG A 113 5.66 -10.12 6.56
N ASN A 114 6.87 -10.68 6.55
CA ASN A 114 7.14 -11.97 7.23
C ASN A 114 6.87 -11.90 8.75
N ARG A 115 7.09 -10.74 9.37
CA ARG A 115 6.89 -10.55 10.80
C ARG A 115 5.43 -10.25 11.16
N TYR A 116 4.73 -9.45 10.37
CA TYR A 116 3.44 -8.87 10.74
C TYR A 116 2.23 -9.47 10.00
N ASP A 117 2.41 -10.10 8.83
CA ASP A 117 1.28 -10.68 8.10
C ASP A 117 0.98 -12.12 8.53
N LEU A 118 1.98 -12.85 9.03
CA LEU A 118 1.87 -14.26 9.41
C LEU A 118 1.15 -14.42 10.76
N THR A 119 -0.15 -14.11 10.77
CA THR A 119 -1.03 -14.27 11.94
C THR A 119 -1.87 -15.55 11.83
N PRO A 120 -2.24 -16.20 12.95
CA PRO A 120 -3.12 -17.37 12.92
C PRO A 120 -4.44 -17.13 12.19
N SER A 121 -5.01 -15.93 12.33
CA SER A 121 -6.22 -15.51 11.63
C SER A 121 -6.07 -15.49 10.10
N ARG A 122 -4.89 -15.12 9.56
CA ARG A 122 -4.64 -15.19 8.12
C ARG A 122 -4.38 -16.60 7.64
N LEU A 123 -3.72 -17.43 8.44
CA LEU A 123 -3.47 -18.81 8.07
C LEU A 123 -4.79 -19.55 7.81
N GLY A 124 -5.78 -19.37 8.68
CA GLY A 124 -7.12 -19.96 8.51
C GLY A 124 -7.80 -19.47 7.23
N GLY A 125 -7.80 -18.16 6.95
CA GLY A 125 -8.41 -17.63 5.73
C GLY A 125 -7.65 -18.02 4.46
N TRP A 126 -6.32 -18.15 4.52
CA TRP A 126 -5.49 -18.64 3.43
C TRP A 126 -5.74 -20.11 3.11
N LEU A 127 -5.83 -20.98 4.12
CA LEU A 127 -6.19 -22.40 3.95
C LEU A 127 -7.56 -22.58 3.29
N LEU A 128 -8.48 -21.62 3.53
CA LEU A 128 -9.81 -21.58 2.94
C LEU A 128 -9.87 -20.83 1.59
N GLY A 129 -8.73 -20.40 1.03
CA GLY A 129 -8.66 -19.68 -0.25
C GLY A 129 -9.24 -18.25 -0.24
N ARG A 130 -9.49 -17.67 0.93
CA ARG A 130 -10.17 -16.36 1.06
C ARG A 130 -9.24 -15.16 0.88
N HIS A 131 -7.93 -15.33 1.12
CA HIS A 131 -6.91 -14.31 0.92
C HIS A 131 -5.51 -14.91 0.87
N ASN A 132 -4.56 -14.13 0.35
CA ASN A 132 -3.14 -14.49 0.36
C ASN A 132 -2.56 -14.53 1.78
N LEU A 133 -1.53 -15.35 2.01
CA LEU A 133 -0.88 -15.43 3.33
C LEU A 133 -0.20 -14.11 3.73
N ARG A 134 0.37 -13.40 2.75
CA ARG A 134 0.94 -12.04 2.90
C ARG A 134 0.03 -10.99 2.30
N ASP A 135 0.05 -9.79 2.85
CA ASP A 135 -0.63 -8.62 2.29
C ASP A 135 0.31 -7.86 1.36
N TRP A 136 0.07 -7.99 0.06
CA TRP A 136 0.90 -7.37 -0.98
C TRP A 136 0.48 -5.93 -1.30
N ARG A 137 -0.60 -5.44 -0.68
CA ARG A 137 -1.06 -4.07 -0.84
C ARG A 137 -0.02 -3.11 -0.26
N CYS A 138 0.14 -2.00 -0.96
CA CYS A 138 1.00 -0.91 -0.57
C CYS A 138 0.30 0.40 -0.86
N LEU A 139 0.28 1.32 0.09
CA LEU A 139 -0.06 2.71 -0.16
C LEU A 139 1.25 3.49 -0.11
N ILE A 140 1.79 3.83 -1.27
CA ILE A 140 3.03 4.58 -1.36
C ILE A 140 2.73 6.02 -1.00
N LEU A 141 3.28 6.47 0.13
CA LEU A 141 3.27 7.85 0.58
C LEU A 141 4.50 8.55 0.04
N THR A 142 4.29 9.61 -0.73
CA THR A 142 5.34 10.52 -1.17
C THR A 142 5.04 11.92 -0.68
N VAL A 143 5.98 12.53 0.03
CA VAL A 143 5.88 13.92 0.51
C VAL A 143 6.90 14.74 -0.27
N ARG A 144 6.45 15.81 -0.90
CA ARG A 144 7.27 16.83 -1.53
C ARG A 144 7.08 18.14 -0.79
N LEU A 145 8.17 18.78 -0.40
CA LEU A 145 8.17 20.05 0.32
C LEU A 145 9.41 20.89 -0.07
N PRO A 146 9.39 22.21 0.09
CA PRO A 146 10.58 23.04 -0.12
C PRO A 146 11.74 22.62 0.78
N VAL A 147 12.99 22.68 0.32
CA VAL A 147 14.16 22.32 1.15
C VAL A 147 14.24 23.14 2.44
N ALA A 148 13.84 24.41 2.39
CA ALA A 148 13.75 25.31 3.55
C ALA A 148 12.83 24.78 4.65
N ASP A 149 11.86 23.93 4.29
CA ASP A 149 10.85 23.37 5.20
C ASP A 149 11.14 21.91 5.58
N SER A 150 12.34 21.38 5.31
CA SER A 150 12.70 19.96 5.56
C SER A 150 12.41 19.47 6.98
N GLN A 151 12.45 20.34 7.98
CA GLN A 151 12.08 20.00 9.36
C GLN A 151 10.60 19.62 9.52
N GLN A 152 9.70 20.15 8.68
CA GLN A 152 8.27 19.81 8.71
C GLN A 152 8.01 18.33 8.42
N LEU A 153 8.96 17.65 7.78
CA LEU A 153 8.85 16.22 7.46
C LEU A 153 8.68 15.35 8.72
N GLU A 154 9.32 15.73 9.84
CA GLU A 154 9.23 15.00 11.10
C GLU A 154 7.81 14.97 11.67
N THR A 155 6.99 15.96 11.33
CA THR A 155 5.58 16.04 11.73
C THR A 155 4.67 15.45 10.66
N LEU A 156 4.87 15.83 9.40
CA LEU A 156 4.00 15.43 8.30
C LEU A 156 4.05 13.92 8.05
N LEU A 157 5.25 13.34 8.03
CA LEU A 157 5.40 11.95 7.60
C LEU A 157 4.73 10.96 8.57
N PRO A 158 4.91 11.04 9.91
CA PRO A 158 4.20 10.16 10.83
C PRO A 158 2.68 10.36 10.83
N GLU A 159 2.22 11.61 10.68
CA GLU A 159 0.79 11.94 10.61
C GLU A 159 0.14 11.28 9.38
N TRP A 160 0.73 11.47 8.21
CA TRP A 160 0.25 10.92 6.95
C TRP A 160 0.40 9.40 6.89
N TYR A 161 1.49 8.86 7.44
CA TYR A 161 1.68 7.42 7.57
C TYR A 161 0.54 6.79 8.38
N THR A 162 0.27 7.33 9.56
CA THR A 162 -0.77 6.81 10.48
C THR A 162 -2.15 6.91 9.83
N TRP A 163 -2.45 8.06 9.24
CA TRP A 163 -3.72 8.27 8.55
C TRP A 163 -3.89 7.31 7.37
N GLY A 164 -2.86 7.14 6.54
CA GLY A 164 -2.90 6.22 5.39
C GLY A 164 -3.03 4.75 5.80
N GLN A 165 -2.38 4.36 6.89
CA GLN A 165 -2.50 2.99 7.43
C GLN A 165 -3.92 2.69 7.91
N GLN A 166 -4.64 3.67 8.48
CA GLN A 166 -6.06 3.51 8.84
C GLN A 166 -6.95 3.25 7.62
N GLN A 167 -6.63 3.85 6.47
CA GLN A 167 -7.40 3.63 5.23
C GLN A 167 -7.10 2.25 4.61
N LEU A 168 -5.92 1.70 4.88
CA LEU A 168 -5.51 0.36 4.44
C LEU A 168 -5.94 -0.78 5.38
N ALA A 169 -6.50 -0.45 6.55
CA ALA A 169 -6.89 -1.43 7.55
C ALA A 169 -7.75 -2.56 6.91
N PRO A 170 -7.54 -3.81 7.34
CA PRO A 170 -8.16 -5.00 6.74
C PRO A 170 -9.70 -4.96 6.78
#